data_AF-A0A7W4XY82-F1
#
_entry.id   AF-A0A7W4XY82-F1
#
_cell.length_a   1.000
_cell.length_b   1.000
_cell.length_c   1.000
_cell.angle_alpha   90.00
_cell.angle_beta   90.00
_cell.angle_gamma   90.00
#
_symmetry.space_group_name_H-M   'P 1'
#
loop_
_entity.id
_entity.type
_entity.pdbx_description
1 polymer ?
#
loop_
_entity_poly.entity_id
_entity_poly.type
_entity_poly.pdbx_seq_one_letter_code
_entity_poly.pdbx_strand_id
1 'polypeptide(L)'
;MIPPRALAVPLPRNSSRLARIAGAVAAAALAVGGVSAAAPAQAAVSPYMTYEGTSLNSANVPAVPGVDVTTLTGVKFDRGTYFVDDVQSGTIGNVALTGNYYAGDGEIDLTGKFGSVKLVAKLYSGKYMVQSVTKYLRAVPVVTTQIPAGFPTAATTGVPAGTTLTPSTDLDVWEAGAVLDGLDVQGCLTVHAPGVVVRNSRITCRDATLRAVSLVDAPGFVMEDSEIVSDGSAEVAIGWSGYTLRRVDVHGTQDGPRLGNDVTVVDSYVHDLVRSEAVHTDGLQSTSGTNIVVRHNTVDPRRAGSDDFLNAAVQLGTETGSQRLENVLFEDNFFNGGTYSVNVKCSANVQGVVFRGNRYGHGNRYGAAVAVPAVTFTEDRWADTGNLVRPAAAC
;
A
#
# COMPACT_ATOMS: atom_id res chain seq x y z
N MET A 1 -22.68 28.41 -40.18
CA MET A 1 -22.51 29.72 -40.83
C MET A 1 -21.05 30.13 -40.74
N ILE A 2 -20.41 30.27 -41.90
CA ILE A 2 -19.10 30.90 -42.22
C ILE A 2 -19.50 32.05 -43.19
N PRO A 3 -18.78 33.19 -43.47
CA PRO A 3 -17.54 33.87 -43.01
C PRO A 3 -17.85 35.37 -42.61
N PRO A 4 -17.03 36.47 -42.71
CA PRO A 4 -15.69 36.67 -43.33
C PRO A 4 -14.63 37.60 -42.69
N ARG A 5 -13.47 37.58 -43.38
CA ARG A 5 -12.13 38.21 -43.24
C ARG A 5 -12.07 39.74 -43.48
N ALA A 6 -10.88 40.29 -43.16
CA ALA A 6 -10.08 41.38 -43.80
C ALA A 6 -10.09 42.74 -43.05
N LEU A 7 -9.04 43.60 -42.99
CA LEU A 7 -7.63 43.67 -43.43
C LEU A 7 -7.00 44.98 -42.84
N ALA A 8 -5.67 45.05 -42.74
CA ALA A 8 -4.74 46.22 -42.88
C ALA A 8 -4.47 47.27 -41.75
N VAL A 9 -3.24 47.22 -41.17
CA VAL A 9 -2.04 48.16 -41.25
C VAL A 9 -2.28 49.69 -41.05
N PRO A 10 -1.47 50.50 -40.26
CA PRO A 10 -0.01 50.75 -40.50
C PRO A 10 0.97 51.06 -39.31
N LEU A 11 2.27 50.97 -39.67
CA LEU A 11 3.56 51.44 -39.05
C LEU A 11 3.63 53.00 -38.90
N PRO A 12 4.74 53.73 -38.51
CA PRO A 12 6.18 53.39 -38.27
C PRO A 12 6.82 54.10 -37.02
N ARG A 13 8.11 53.97 -36.64
CA ARG A 13 9.31 54.67 -37.17
C ARG A 13 10.61 54.33 -36.40
N ASN A 14 11.67 54.01 -37.15
CA ASN A 14 13.05 54.54 -37.17
C ASN A 14 13.75 54.92 -35.83
N SER A 15 15.02 54.57 -35.58
CA SER A 15 16.17 54.99 -36.43
C SER A 15 17.54 54.52 -35.89
N SER A 16 18.44 54.21 -36.84
CA SER A 16 19.88 54.61 -36.90
C SER A 16 20.89 54.00 -35.91
N ARG A 17 22.17 53.77 -36.21
CA ARG A 17 23.03 54.07 -37.38
C ARG A 17 24.32 53.25 -37.26
N LEU A 18 24.93 52.98 -38.41
CA LEU A 18 26.24 52.34 -38.61
C LEU A 18 27.38 53.38 -38.69
N ALA A 19 28.54 52.94 -38.20
CA ALA A 19 29.89 53.06 -38.77
C ALA A 19 30.81 54.29 -38.53
N ARG A 20 32.11 53.93 -38.44
CA ARG A 20 33.40 54.63 -38.73
C ARG A 20 34.23 55.01 -37.47
N ILE A 21 35.58 55.03 -37.43
CA ILE A 21 36.72 54.63 -38.29
C ILE A 21 37.98 54.52 -37.36
N ALA A 22 39.01 53.81 -37.85
CA ALA A 22 40.39 53.57 -37.39
C ALA A 22 41.18 54.65 -36.61
N GLY A 23 42.21 54.22 -35.87
CA GLY A 23 43.39 55.04 -35.56
C GLY A 23 44.36 54.53 -34.47
N ALA A 24 45.57 54.17 -34.90
CA ALA A 24 46.88 54.26 -34.22
C ALA A 24 47.41 53.12 -33.32
N VAL A 25 48.61 52.68 -33.72
CA VAL A 25 49.56 51.75 -33.10
C VAL A 25 50.44 52.51 -32.09
N ALA A 26 50.71 51.91 -30.92
CA ALA A 26 51.94 52.16 -30.17
C ALA A 26 52.33 50.88 -29.41
N ALA A 27 53.46 50.29 -29.81
CA ALA A 27 54.10 49.21 -29.08
C ALA A 27 54.94 49.80 -27.93
N ALA A 28 54.70 49.32 -26.71
CA ALA A 28 55.63 49.43 -25.59
C ALA A 28 55.64 48.10 -24.85
N ALA A 29 56.72 47.34 -25.03
CA ALA A 29 57.02 46.15 -24.25
C ALA A 29 57.69 46.59 -22.94
N LEU A 30 57.09 46.26 -21.79
CA LEU A 30 57.75 46.33 -20.47
C LEU A 30 57.13 45.29 -19.51
N ALA A 31 57.96 44.30 -19.19
CA ALA A 31 58.06 43.47 -17.97
C ALA A 31 56.79 42.97 -17.24
N VAL A 32 56.61 41.64 -17.35
CA VAL A 32 56.19 40.66 -16.34
C VAL A 32 55.69 41.20 -14.99
N GLY A 33 54.37 41.15 -14.83
CA GLY A 33 53.69 40.96 -13.55
C GLY A 33 52.64 39.88 -13.75
N GLY A 34 52.89 38.68 -13.22
CA GLY A 34 51.96 37.55 -13.32
C GLY A 34 50.67 37.88 -12.57
N VAL A 35 49.67 38.40 -13.28
CA VAL A 35 48.29 38.29 -12.84
C VAL A 35 47.89 36.87 -13.19
N SER A 36 47.84 36.00 -12.19
CA SER A 36 47.11 34.74 -12.31
C SER A 36 45.70 35.12 -12.76
N ALA A 37 45.38 34.85 -14.03
CA ALA A 37 44.02 34.91 -14.50
C ALA A 37 43.23 34.01 -13.55
N ALA A 38 42.35 34.61 -12.73
CA ALA A 38 41.41 33.84 -11.96
C ALA A 38 40.70 32.93 -12.96
N ALA A 39 40.75 31.61 -12.70
CA ALA A 39 40.02 30.65 -13.50
C ALA A 39 38.58 31.16 -13.66
N PRO A 40 38.01 31.11 -14.87
CA PRO A 40 36.65 31.61 -15.09
C PRO A 40 35.73 30.96 -14.07
N ALA A 41 34.98 31.79 -13.33
CA ALA A 41 33.99 31.31 -12.38
C ALA A 41 33.06 30.35 -13.12
N GLN A 42 33.15 29.06 -12.80
CA GLN A 42 32.34 28.01 -13.38
C GLN A 42 30.88 28.38 -13.12
N ALA A 43 30.07 28.45 -14.18
CA ALA A 43 28.66 28.80 -14.06
C ALA A 43 28.03 27.91 -12.97
N ALA A 44 27.47 28.54 -11.94
CA ALA A 44 26.96 27.83 -10.77
C ALA A 44 25.83 26.90 -11.21
N VAL A 45 26.12 25.60 -11.29
CA VAL A 45 25.13 24.60 -11.66
C VAL A 45 24.29 24.28 -10.43
N SER A 46 22.96 24.35 -10.57
CA SER A 46 22.03 24.14 -9.47
C SER A 46 22.18 22.74 -8.88
N PRO A 47 22.28 22.60 -7.54
CA PRO A 47 22.39 21.29 -6.93
C PRO A 47 21.08 20.51 -7.07
N TYR A 48 21.20 19.20 -7.27
CA TYR A 48 20.08 18.29 -7.34
C TYR A 48 20.42 16.96 -6.66
N MET A 49 19.37 16.18 -6.40
CA MET A 49 19.50 14.82 -5.89
C MET A 49 18.80 13.89 -6.87
N THR A 50 19.29 12.66 -6.97
CA THR A 50 18.67 11.64 -7.80
C THR A 50 18.35 10.38 -7.02
N TYR A 51 17.27 9.75 -7.42
CA TYR A 51 16.87 8.40 -7.07
C TYR A 51 16.72 7.62 -8.39
N GLU A 52 17.35 6.45 -8.49
CA GLU A 52 17.40 5.64 -9.72
C GLU A 52 17.85 6.44 -10.97
N GLY A 53 18.80 7.36 -10.78
CA GLY A 53 19.34 8.20 -11.86
C GLY A 53 18.40 9.30 -12.36
N THR A 54 17.21 9.46 -11.77
CA THR A 54 16.25 10.51 -12.11
C THR A 54 16.14 11.56 -11.00
N SER A 55 15.66 12.76 -11.32
CA SER A 55 15.49 13.82 -10.31
C SER A 55 14.58 13.37 -9.17
N LEU A 56 15.07 13.48 -7.94
CA LEU A 56 14.33 13.16 -6.72
C LEU A 56 13.13 14.10 -6.47
N ASN A 57 13.16 15.32 -7.01
CA ASN A 57 12.17 16.34 -6.69
C ASN A 57 10.77 15.92 -7.17
N SER A 58 9.84 15.74 -6.21
CA SER A 58 8.49 15.18 -6.39
C SER A 58 8.44 13.74 -6.91
N ALA A 59 9.56 13.01 -6.89
CA ALA A 59 9.59 11.59 -7.27
C ALA A 59 8.81 10.75 -6.25
N ASN A 60 8.12 9.72 -6.75
CA ASN A 60 7.54 8.70 -5.90
C ASN A 60 8.66 7.73 -5.49
N VAL A 61 8.97 7.69 -4.19
CA VAL A 61 10.04 6.86 -3.65
C VAL A 61 9.44 5.89 -2.63
N PRO A 62 9.70 4.58 -2.72
CA PRO A 62 9.18 3.62 -1.77
C PRO A 62 9.61 3.94 -0.33
N ALA A 63 8.68 3.86 0.63
CA ALA A 63 8.91 4.14 2.04
C ALA A 63 9.65 2.99 2.76
N VAL A 64 10.87 2.68 2.33
CA VAL A 64 11.72 1.56 2.80
C VAL A 64 13.02 2.06 3.42
N PRO A 65 13.74 1.23 4.19
CA PRO A 65 15.13 1.53 4.56
C PRO A 65 16.06 1.37 3.35
N GLY A 66 17.24 2.00 3.40
CA GLY A 66 18.31 1.76 2.42
C GLY A 66 18.07 2.36 1.03
N VAL A 67 17.34 3.48 0.94
CA VAL A 67 17.06 4.14 -0.34
C VAL A 67 18.31 4.87 -0.82
N ASP A 68 18.87 4.43 -1.94
CA ASP A 68 20.03 5.08 -2.58
C ASP A 68 19.68 6.47 -3.11
N VAL A 69 20.45 7.47 -2.67
CA VAL A 69 20.38 8.84 -3.16
C VAL A 69 21.76 9.30 -3.57
N THR A 70 21.85 9.88 -4.77
CA THR A 70 23.04 10.62 -5.22
C THR A 70 22.79 12.11 -5.07
N THR A 71 23.70 12.83 -4.43
CA THR A 71 23.69 14.30 -4.38
C THR A 71 24.72 14.87 -5.33
N LEU A 72 24.28 15.74 -6.24
CA LEU A 72 25.12 16.40 -7.23
C LEU A 72 25.13 17.91 -6.99
N THR A 73 26.33 18.50 -6.98
CA THR A 73 26.51 19.94 -6.81
C THR A 73 27.76 20.45 -7.53
N GLY A 74 27.74 21.71 -7.97
CA GLY A 74 28.95 22.38 -8.47
C GLY A 74 29.97 22.73 -7.36
N VAL A 75 29.62 22.54 -6.09
CA VAL A 75 30.48 22.86 -4.93
C VAL A 75 31.26 21.62 -4.50
N LYS A 76 32.59 21.72 -4.43
CA LYS A 76 33.45 20.63 -3.96
C LYS A 76 33.13 20.27 -2.50
N PHE A 77 32.90 18.99 -2.25
CA PHE A 77 32.73 18.40 -0.91
C PHE A 77 33.47 17.05 -0.82
N ASP A 78 33.73 16.56 0.38
CA ASP A 78 34.41 15.26 0.62
C ASP A 78 33.52 14.27 1.40
N ARG A 79 32.52 14.78 2.13
CA ARG A 79 31.53 13.99 2.86
C ARG A 79 30.23 14.75 3.06
N GLY A 80 29.17 14.05 3.45
CA GLY A 80 27.92 14.68 3.83
C GLY A 80 27.07 13.86 4.77
N THR A 81 25.90 14.41 5.09
CA THR A 81 24.90 13.77 5.96
C THR A 81 23.51 14.07 5.42
N TYR A 82 22.68 13.03 5.32
CA TYR A 82 21.28 13.13 4.99
C TYR A 82 20.41 13.29 6.23
N PHE A 83 19.38 14.12 6.10
CA PHE A 83 18.34 14.31 7.09
C PHE A 83 16.97 14.15 6.41
N VAL A 84 16.16 13.24 6.93
CA VAL A 84 14.77 13.02 6.51
C VAL A 84 13.88 13.67 7.56
N ASP A 85 13.10 14.68 7.16
CA ASP A 85 12.30 15.53 8.07
C ASP A 85 13.08 15.99 9.31
N ASP A 86 14.28 16.54 9.07
CA ASP A 86 15.21 17.06 10.07
C ASP A 86 15.85 16.02 11.02
N VAL A 87 15.54 14.72 10.84
CA VAL A 87 16.19 13.62 11.55
C VAL A 87 17.32 13.06 10.69
N GLN A 88 18.53 12.95 11.25
CA GLN A 88 19.65 12.36 10.54
C GLN A 88 19.34 10.90 10.15
N SER A 89 19.51 10.58 8.87
CA SER A 89 19.07 9.32 8.27
C SER A 89 20.21 8.55 7.59
N GLY A 90 21.28 9.23 7.17
CA GLY A 90 22.43 8.57 6.54
C GLY A 90 23.62 9.49 6.32
N THR A 91 24.70 8.93 5.78
CA THR A 91 25.94 9.66 5.42
C THR A 91 26.16 9.64 3.92
N ILE A 92 26.80 10.68 3.40
CA ILE A 92 27.19 10.79 1.98
C ILE A 92 28.68 10.57 1.87
N GLY A 93 29.09 9.66 0.98
CA GLY A 93 30.47 9.30 0.72
C GLY A 93 30.77 9.12 -0.76
N ASN A 94 31.93 8.53 -1.07
CA ASN A 94 32.38 8.20 -2.44
C ASN A 94 32.35 9.39 -3.42
N VAL A 95 32.71 10.58 -2.93
CA VAL A 95 32.55 11.81 -3.73
C VAL A 95 33.52 11.83 -4.93
N ALA A 96 32.95 11.89 -6.13
CA ALA A 96 33.70 11.95 -7.38
C ALA A 96 33.29 13.16 -8.23
N LEU A 97 34.22 13.65 -9.06
CA LEU A 97 33.91 14.66 -10.06
C LEU A 97 33.31 13.96 -11.30
N THR A 98 32.04 14.23 -11.58
CA THR A 98 31.27 13.69 -12.70
C THR A 98 30.79 14.84 -13.59
N GLY A 99 31.48 15.05 -14.71
CA GLY A 99 31.25 16.21 -15.57
C GLY A 99 31.54 17.52 -14.83
N ASN A 100 30.53 18.38 -14.68
CA ASN A 100 30.64 19.66 -13.97
C ASN A 100 30.15 19.59 -12.51
N TYR A 101 29.89 18.39 -11.97
CA TYR A 101 29.37 18.21 -10.62
C TYR A 101 30.29 17.34 -9.78
N TYR A 102 30.38 17.64 -8.50
CA TYR A 102 30.76 16.68 -7.48
C TYR A 102 29.51 15.85 -7.13
N ALA A 103 29.60 14.54 -7.30
CA ALA A 103 28.56 13.58 -7.00
C ALA A 103 29.00 12.72 -5.81
N GLY A 104 28.12 12.54 -4.83
CA GLY A 104 28.33 11.63 -3.72
C GLY A 104 27.07 10.87 -3.40
N ASP A 105 27.24 9.63 -2.95
CA ASP A 105 26.17 8.66 -2.76
C ASP A 105 25.97 8.37 -1.27
N GLY A 106 24.74 8.01 -0.91
CA GLY A 106 24.42 7.48 0.40
C GLY A 106 22.99 6.96 0.47
N GLU A 107 22.73 6.18 1.51
CA GLU A 107 21.41 5.63 1.76
C GLU A 107 20.62 6.50 2.73
N ILE A 108 19.29 6.53 2.57
CA ILE A 108 18.35 7.11 3.53
C ILE A 108 17.29 6.08 3.95
N ASP A 109 16.74 6.28 5.13
CA ASP A 109 15.61 5.51 5.66
C ASP A 109 14.31 6.30 5.53
N LEU A 110 13.39 5.80 4.70
CA LEU A 110 12.05 6.33 4.51
C LEU A 110 10.97 5.49 5.21
N THR A 111 11.36 4.54 6.07
CA THR A 111 10.42 3.69 6.80
C THR A 111 9.40 4.53 7.57
N GLY A 112 8.11 4.23 7.37
CA GLY A 112 7.01 4.92 8.04
C GLY A 112 6.75 6.35 7.54
N LYS A 113 7.37 6.78 6.44
CA LYS A 113 7.08 8.06 5.79
C LYS A 113 5.96 7.90 4.76
N PHE A 114 5.12 8.93 4.62
CA PHE A 114 4.05 8.98 3.63
C PHE A 114 3.87 10.39 3.09
N GLY A 115 3.58 10.51 1.80
CA GLY A 115 3.32 11.80 1.18
C GLY A 115 4.60 12.63 1.01
N SER A 116 4.50 13.94 1.13
CA SER A 116 5.65 14.84 0.90
C SER A 116 6.66 14.75 2.03
N VAL A 117 7.89 14.34 1.73
CA VAL A 117 8.99 14.19 2.68
C VAL A 117 10.10 15.17 2.34
N LYS A 118 10.64 15.85 3.35
CA LYS A 118 11.78 16.76 3.19
C LYS A 118 13.08 15.98 3.34
N LEU A 119 13.92 16.01 2.31
CA LEU A 119 15.28 15.50 2.36
C LEU A 119 16.29 16.65 2.33
N VAL A 120 17.20 16.68 3.30
CA VAL A 120 18.29 17.67 3.39
C VAL A 120 19.63 16.96 3.36
N ALA A 121 20.52 17.37 2.46
CA ALA A 121 21.93 17.00 2.48
C ALA A 121 22.76 18.16 3.01
N LYS A 122 23.51 17.92 4.09
CA LYS A 122 24.55 18.84 4.57
C LYS A 122 25.90 18.35 4.06
N LEU A 123 26.58 19.16 3.26
CA LEU A 123 27.83 18.81 2.57
C LEU A 123 29.02 19.51 3.25
N TYR A 124 30.13 18.79 3.39
CA TYR A 124 31.32 19.25 4.09
C TYR A 124 32.55 19.14 3.20
N SER A 125 33.55 20.00 3.46
CA SER A 125 34.91 19.90 2.94
C SER A 125 35.86 20.08 4.12
N GLY A 126 36.50 18.98 4.53
CA GLY A 126 37.21 18.90 5.80
C GLY A 126 36.30 19.21 6.99
N LYS A 127 36.63 20.26 7.75
CA LYS A 127 35.87 20.69 8.94
C LYS A 127 34.74 21.69 8.64
N TYR A 128 34.64 22.17 7.41
CA TYR A 128 33.71 23.24 7.06
C TYR A 128 32.48 22.68 6.34
N MET A 129 31.29 23.11 6.75
CA MET A 129 30.08 22.90 5.95
C MET A 129 30.12 23.86 4.77
N VAL A 130 30.03 23.32 3.56
CA VAL A 130 30.18 24.08 2.30
C VAL A 130 28.85 24.35 1.61
N GLN A 131 27.86 23.49 1.81
CA GLN A 131 26.53 23.68 1.23
C GLN A 131 25.47 22.85 1.95
N SER A 132 24.23 23.35 1.93
CA SER A 132 23.03 22.58 2.28
C SER A 132 22.12 22.48 1.04
N VAL A 133 21.68 21.27 0.70
CA VAL A 133 20.78 21.02 -0.43
C VAL A 133 19.49 20.44 0.12
N THR A 134 18.35 21.08 -0.17
CA THR A 134 17.02 20.61 0.24
C THR A 134 16.22 20.19 -0.99
N LYS A 135 15.57 19.03 -0.91
CA LYS A 135 14.64 18.52 -1.91
C LYS A 135 13.43 17.92 -1.21
N TYR A 136 12.36 17.74 -1.98
CA TYR A 136 11.14 17.09 -1.52
C TYR A 136 10.89 15.88 -2.41
N LEU A 137 10.66 14.73 -1.81
CA LEU A 137 10.20 13.52 -2.49
C LEU A 137 8.79 13.19 -2.02
N ARG A 138 8.08 12.33 -2.75
CA ARG A 138 6.84 11.72 -2.28
C ARG A 138 7.14 10.30 -1.82
N ALA A 139 7.15 10.08 -0.50
CA ALA A 139 7.21 8.73 0.03
C ALA A 139 5.88 8.05 -0.30
N VAL A 140 5.96 7.00 -1.11
CA VAL A 140 4.82 6.16 -1.44
C VAL A 140 4.93 4.86 -0.63
N PRO A 141 3.81 4.35 -0.10
CA PRO A 141 3.80 3.01 0.42
C PRO A 141 4.31 2.07 -0.66
N VAL A 142 5.15 1.12 -0.30
CA VAL A 142 5.54 0.08 -1.24
C VAL A 142 4.24 -0.60 -1.69
N VAL A 143 4.01 -0.68 -3.00
CA VAL A 143 2.92 -1.48 -3.55
C VAL A 143 3.30 -2.95 -3.35
N THR A 144 3.22 -3.43 -2.12
CA THR A 144 3.44 -4.84 -1.79
C THR A 144 2.11 -5.57 -1.96
N THR A 145 1.52 -5.62 -3.15
CA THR A 145 0.54 -6.69 -3.42
C THR A 145 1.24 -8.05 -3.58
N GLN A 146 2.57 -8.08 -3.54
CA GLN A 146 3.34 -9.32 -3.49
C GLN A 146 3.05 -10.04 -2.17
N ILE A 147 2.25 -11.09 -2.29
CA ILE A 147 1.97 -12.04 -1.23
C ILE A 147 3.27 -12.82 -0.96
N PRO A 148 3.77 -12.87 0.30
CA PRO A 148 4.99 -13.60 0.60
C PRO A 148 4.83 -15.10 0.29
N ALA A 149 5.94 -15.75 -0.10
CA ALA A 149 5.92 -17.17 -0.41
C ALA A 149 5.39 -18.00 0.78
N GLY A 150 4.56 -19.00 0.47
CA GLY A 150 3.96 -19.88 1.46
C GLY A 150 2.63 -19.40 2.04
N PHE A 151 2.18 -18.19 1.72
CA PHE A 151 0.83 -17.74 2.05
C PHE A 151 -0.18 -18.09 0.95
N PRO A 152 -1.48 -18.21 1.28
CA PRO A 152 -2.52 -18.50 0.30
C PRO A 152 -2.58 -17.47 -0.84
N THR A 153 -2.87 -17.95 -2.04
CA THR A 153 -3.11 -17.16 -3.25
C THR A 153 -4.24 -17.81 -4.03
N ALA A 154 -4.78 -17.14 -5.05
CA ALA A 154 -5.77 -17.72 -5.96
C ALA A 154 -5.34 -19.05 -6.62
N ALA A 155 -4.04 -19.35 -6.67
CA ALA A 155 -3.54 -20.63 -7.19
C ALA A 155 -3.59 -21.79 -6.16
N THR A 156 -3.72 -21.48 -4.87
CA THR A 156 -3.72 -22.45 -3.76
C THR A 156 -5.05 -22.50 -3.00
N THR A 157 -5.99 -21.62 -3.35
CA THR A 157 -7.33 -21.51 -2.78
C THR A 157 -8.38 -21.60 -3.88
N GLY A 158 -9.64 -21.68 -3.48
CA GLY A 158 -10.73 -21.74 -4.44
C GLY A 158 -10.94 -23.15 -4.97
N VAL A 159 -11.67 -23.24 -6.09
CA VAL A 159 -11.94 -24.52 -6.75
C VAL A 159 -10.62 -25.13 -7.26
N PRO A 160 -10.29 -26.39 -6.90
CA PRO A 160 -9.06 -27.02 -7.34
C PRO A 160 -8.97 -27.07 -8.87
N ALA A 161 -7.78 -26.78 -9.41
CA ALA A 161 -7.55 -26.82 -10.84
C ALA A 161 -7.89 -28.21 -11.43
N GLY A 162 -8.64 -28.21 -12.54
CA GLY A 162 -9.11 -29.45 -13.19
C GLY A 162 -10.42 -30.01 -12.63
N THR A 163 -11.01 -29.41 -11.60
CA THR A 163 -12.36 -29.77 -11.14
C THR A 163 -13.38 -29.48 -12.24
N THR A 164 -14.22 -30.48 -12.55
CA THR A 164 -15.38 -30.29 -13.42
C THR A 164 -16.55 -29.84 -12.57
N LEU A 165 -17.09 -28.65 -12.86
CA LEU A 165 -18.23 -28.11 -12.14
C LEU A 165 -19.54 -28.39 -12.88
N THR A 166 -20.58 -28.73 -12.12
CA THR A 166 -21.94 -28.90 -12.59
C THR A 166 -22.70 -27.59 -12.44
N PRO A 167 -23.26 -27.02 -13.52
CA PRO A 167 -24.02 -25.78 -13.43
C PRO A 167 -25.22 -25.88 -12.47
N SER A 168 -25.43 -24.82 -11.71
CA SER A 168 -26.61 -24.60 -10.86
C SER A 168 -27.01 -23.12 -10.90
N THR A 169 -28.23 -22.84 -10.46
CA THR A 169 -28.71 -21.48 -10.15
C THR A 169 -28.72 -21.30 -8.63
N ASP A 170 -29.40 -20.26 -8.13
CA ASP A 170 -29.66 -20.05 -6.70
C ASP A 170 -30.01 -21.37 -5.98
N LEU A 171 -29.41 -21.55 -4.80
CA LEU A 171 -29.59 -22.74 -3.99
C LEU A 171 -30.14 -22.36 -2.62
N ASP A 172 -31.17 -23.10 -2.23
CA ASP A 172 -31.79 -23.02 -0.93
C ASP A 172 -31.74 -24.42 -0.28
N VAL A 173 -30.89 -24.57 0.75
CA VAL A 173 -30.52 -25.87 1.32
C VAL A 173 -31.22 -26.08 2.67
N TRP A 174 -32.15 -27.03 2.69
CA TRP A 174 -32.96 -27.37 3.87
C TRP A 174 -32.58 -28.71 4.52
N GLU A 175 -31.71 -29.48 3.89
CA GLU A 175 -31.31 -30.80 4.37
C GLU A 175 -30.07 -30.69 5.28
N ALA A 176 -30.20 -31.16 6.52
CA ALA A 176 -29.09 -31.20 7.46
C ALA A 176 -28.00 -32.18 6.99
N GLY A 177 -26.74 -31.77 7.08
CA GLY A 177 -25.62 -32.60 6.61
C GLY A 177 -25.49 -32.71 5.10
N ALA A 178 -26.24 -31.93 4.32
CA ALA A 178 -26.13 -31.93 2.86
C ALA A 178 -24.70 -31.60 2.43
N VAL A 179 -24.24 -32.27 1.37
CA VAL A 179 -22.93 -32.04 0.76
C VAL A 179 -23.12 -31.50 -0.65
N LEU A 180 -22.75 -30.24 -0.86
CA LEU A 180 -22.70 -29.61 -2.17
C LEU A 180 -21.27 -29.72 -2.71
N ASP A 181 -21.08 -30.52 -3.75
CA ASP A 181 -19.75 -30.89 -4.27
C ASP A 181 -19.69 -30.65 -5.78
N GLY A 182 -18.70 -29.88 -6.23
CA GLY A 182 -18.46 -29.69 -7.66
C GLY A 182 -19.55 -28.86 -8.35
N LEU A 183 -20.11 -27.83 -7.70
CA LEU A 183 -21.16 -26.99 -8.29
C LEU A 183 -20.60 -25.66 -8.80
N ASP A 184 -21.09 -25.20 -9.96
CA ASP A 184 -20.96 -23.82 -10.43
C ASP A 184 -22.31 -23.13 -10.26
N VAL A 185 -22.51 -22.51 -9.10
CA VAL A 185 -23.74 -21.82 -8.73
C VAL A 185 -23.71 -20.42 -9.32
N GLN A 186 -24.45 -20.20 -10.40
CA GLN A 186 -24.71 -18.88 -10.97
C GLN A 186 -25.90 -18.25 -10.24
N GLY A 187 -25.68 -17.91 -8.97
CA GLY A 187 -26.68 -17.45 -8.03
C GLY A 187 -26.09 -17.33 -6.62
N CYS A 188 -26.95 -17.03 -5.64
CA CYS A 188 -26.59 -16.94 -4.23
C CYS A 188 -26.96 -18.25 -3.51
N LEU A 189 -26.24 -18.56 -2.43
CA LEU A 189 -26.47 -19.74 -1.62
C LEU A 189 -27.12 -19.34 -0.28
N THR A 190 -28.27 -19.94 0.03
CA THR A 190 -28.89 -19.83 1.36
C THR A 190 -28.98 -21.20 2.01
N VAL A 191 -28.52 -21.30 3.26
CA VAL A 191 -28.47 -22.55 4.02
C VAL A 191 -29.31 -22.42 5.28
N HIS A 192 -30.27 -23.32 5.44
CA HIS A 192 -31.25 -23.33 6.52
C HIS A 192 -31.09 -24.51 7.48
N ALA A 193 -30.04 -25.32 7.31
CA ALA A 193 -29.86 -26.56 8.03
C ALA A 193 -28.43 -26.72 8.57
N PRO A 194 -28.25 -27.40 9.71
CA PRO A 194 -26.94 -27.59 10.32
C PRO A 194 -26.06 -28.58 9.55
N GLY A 195 -24.74 -28.44 9.71
CA GLY A 195 -23.75 -29.42 9.25
C GLY A 195 -23.59 -29.52 7.73
N VAL A 196 -24.11 -28.56 6.97
CA VAL A 196 -23.97 -28.52 5.51
C VAL A 196 -22.51 -28.28 5.13
N VAL A 197 -22.04 -29.04 4.14
CA VAL A 197 -20.68 -28.94 3.60
C VAL A 197 -20.75 -28.50 2.14
N VAL A 198 -20.01 -27.44 1.80
CA VAL A 198 -19.78 -27.01 0.42
C VAL A 198 -18.32 -27.27 0.09
N ARG A 199 -18.05 -28.00 -0.99
CA ARG A 199 -16.68 -28.27 -1.43
C ARG A 199 -16.51 -28.26 -2.94
N ASN A 200 -15.31 -27.97 -3.41
CA ASN A 200 -14.97 -27.93 -4.83
C ASN A 200 -15.96 -27.11 -5.67
N SER A 201 -16.55 -26.06 -5.10
CA SER A 201 -17.69 -25.37 -5.70
C SER A 201 -17.42 -23.87 -5.87
N ARG A 202 -18.09 -23.24 -6.83
CA ARG A 202 -18.07 -21.79 -7.03
C ARG A 202 -19.46 -21.21 -6.81
N ILE A 203 -19.55 -20.17 -6.00
CA ILE A 203 -20.76 -19.38 -5.79
C ILE A 203 -20.57 -18.01 -6.44
N THR A 204 -21.32 -17.72 -7.49
CA THR A 204 -21.30 -16.44 -8.21
C THR A 204 -22.58 -15.66 -7.97
N CYS A 205 -22.60 -14.90 -6.87
CA CYS A 205 -23.78 -14.14 -6.44
C CYS A 205 -23.73 -12.71 -6.96
N ARG A 206 -24.80 -12.26 -7.65
CA ARG A 206 -24.94 -10.89 -8.20
C ARG A 206 -26.19 -10.18 -7.68
N ASP A 207 -26.66 -10.55 -6.50
CA ASP A 207 -27.83 -9.94 -5.86
C ASP A 207 -27.36 -8.91 -4.81
N ALA A 208 -27.81 -7.67 -4.95
CA ALA A 208 -27.47 -6.57 -4.05
C ALA A 208 -28.27 -6.56 -2.74
N THR A 209 -29.23 -7.46 -2.59
CA THR A 209 -30.10 -7.58 -1.41
C THR A 209 -29.71 -8.74 -0.50
N LEU A 210 -28.81 -9.62 -0.96
CA LEU A 210 -28.40 -10.84 -0.28
C LEU A 210 -26.89 -10.85 0.00
N ARG A 211 -26.49 -11.69 0.96
CA ARG A 211 -25.10 -12.14 1.09
C ARG A 211 -24.83 -13.22 0.04
N ALA A 212 -23.59 -13.35 -0.41
CA ALA A 212 -23.24 -14.39 -1.38
C ALA A 212 -23.51 -15.81 -0.84
N VAL A 213 -23.17 -16.02 0.44
CA VAL A 213 -23.57 -17.20 1.23
C VAL A 213 -24.29 -16.72 2.50
N SER A 214 -25.58 -17.06 2.61
CA SER A 214 -26.43 -16.72 3.75
C SER A 214 -26.66 -17.93 4.64
N LEU A 215 -26.24 -17.84 5.91
CA LEU A 215 -26.48 -18.89 6.91
C LEU A 215 -27.67 -18.48 7.80
N VAL A 216 -28.75 -19.25 7.71
CA VAL A 216 -29.99 -19.05 8.48
C VAL A 216 -30.10 -20.19 9.49
N ASP A 217 -29.49 -20.00 10.67
CA ASP A 217 -29.41 -21.02 11.72
C ASP A 217 -28.77 -22.34 11.24
N ALA A 218 -27.60 -22.23 10.61
CA ALA A 218 -26.87 -23.35 10.02
C ALA A 218 -25.54 -23.63 10.76
N PRO A 219 -25.55 -24.03 12.04
CA PRO A 219 -24.33 -24.29 12.79
C PRO A 219 -23.56 -25.47 12.21
N GLY A 220 -22.24 -25.39 12.24
CA GLY A 220 -21.35 -26.42 11.71
C GLY A 220 -21.25 -26.40 10.18
N PHE A 221 -21.61 -25.29 9.54
CA PHE A 221 -21.38 -25.11 8.11
C PHE A 221 -19.89 -25.14 7.80
N VAL A 222 -19.51 -25.87 6.76
CA VAL A 222 -18.13 -25.92 6.27
C VAL A 222 -18.12 -25.61 4.79
N MET A 223 -17.25 -24.68 4.38
CA MET A 223 -16.91 -24.46 2.98
C MET A 223 -15.42 -24.67 2.78
N GLU A 224 -15.06 -25.55 1.84
CA GLU A 224 -13.66 -25.91 1.59
C GLU A 224 -13.33 -25.99 0.10
N ASP A 225 -12.10 -25.63 -0.29
CA ASP A 225 -11.65 -25.75 -1.69
C ASP A 225 -12.67 -25.12 -2.67
N SER A 226 -13.19 -23.95 -2.33
CA SER A 226 -14.35 -23.37 -3.00
C SER A 226 -14.19 -21.86 -3.13
N GLU A 227 -14.94 -21.27 -4.06
CA GLU A 227 -14.83 -19.86 -4.43
C GLU A 227 -16.14 -19.13 -4.15
N ILE A 228 -16.06 -17.95 -3.54
CA ILE A 228 -17.16 -16.98 -3.42
C ILE A 228 -16.77 -15.78 -4.28
N VAL A 229 -17.57 -15.50 -5.30
CA VAL A 229 -17.33 -14.40 -6.25
C VAL A 229 -18.57 -13.54 -6.43
N SER A 230 -18.34 -12.23 -6.51
CA SER A 230 -19.35 -11.26 -6.94
C SER A 230 -18.72 -10.21 -7.87
N ASP A 231 -19.51 -9.23 -8.30
CA ASP A 231 -19.09 -8.10 -9.14
C ASP A 231 -19.32 -6.74 -8.44
N GLY A 232 -19.32 -6.77 -7.11
CA GLY A 232 -19.69 -5.66 -6.22
C GLY A 232 -21.17 -5.62 -5.91
N SER A 233 -21.98 -6.55 -6.42
CA SER A 233 -23.41 -6.61 -6.10
C SER A 233 -23.63 -7.10 -4.68
N ALA A 234 -23.11 -8.29 -4.32
CA ALA A 234 -23.32 -8.84 -2.99
C ALA A 234 -22.56 -8.04 -1.93
N GLU A 235 -23.28 -7.57 -0.90
CA GLU A 235 -22.70 -6.74 0.15
C GLU A 235 -21.63 -7.51 0.93
N VAL A 236 -21.99 -8.68 1.45
CA VAL A 236 -21.14 -9.50 2.33
C VAL A 236 -20.92 -10.88 1.70
N ALA A 237 -19.69 -11.40 1.78
CA ALA A 237 -19.38 -12.74 1.30
C ALA A 237 -20.11 -13.85 2.08
N ILE A 238 -19.96 -13.88 3.40
CA ILE A 238 -20.60 -14.84 4.30
C ILE A 238 -20.72 -14.29 5.72
N GLY A 239 -21.76 -14.70 6.45
CA GLY A 239 -21.92 -14.41 7.87
C GLY A 239 -23.14 -15.13 8.46
N TRP A 240 -23.37 -15.10 9.78
CA TRP A 240 -22.57 -14.38 10.79
C TRP A 240 -21.71 -15.30 11.66
N SER A 241 -22.19 -16.49 12.02
CA SER A 241 -21.60 -17.35 13.07
C SER A 241 -21.63 -18.82 12.68
N GLY A 242 -20.84 -19.65 13.36
CA GLY A 242 -20.94 -21.11 13.34
C GLY A 242 -20.43 -21.76 12.06
N TYR A 243 -19.46 -21.14 11.38
CA TYR A 243 -18.96 -21.61 10.09
C TYR A 243 -17.43 -21.76 10.04
N THR A 244 -16.99 -22.66 9.15
CA THR A 244 -15.58 -22.85 8.81
C THR A 244 -15.33 -22.60 7.32
N LEU A 245 -14.36 -21.75 6.99
CA LEU A 245 -13.79 -21.61 5.65
C LEU A 245 -12.39 -22.22 5.62
N ARG A 246 -12.11 -23.08 4.64
CA ARG A 246 -10.81 -23.75 4.48
C ARG A 246 -10.35 -23.73 3.03
N ARG A 247 -9.25 -23.02 2.71
CA ARG A 247 -8.79 -22.83 1.33
C ARG A 247 -9.87 -22.21 0.42
N VAL A 248 -10.66 -21.30 0.98
CA VAL A 248 -11.69 -20.58 0.23
C VAL A 248 -11.07 -19.35 -0.41
N ASP A 249 -11.43 -19.10 -1.67
CA ASP A 249 -11.09 -17.87 -2.39
C ASP A 249 -12.32 -16.94 -2.39
N VAL A 250 -12.19 -15.75 -1.82
CA VAL A 250 -13.27 -14.77 -1.71
C VAL A 250 -12.87 -13.49 -2.41
N HIS A 251 -13.62 -13.10 -3.44
CA HIS A 251 -13.37 -11.85 -4.15
C HIS A 251 -14.61 -11.21 -4.76
N GLY A 252 -14.49 -9.92 -5.09
CA GLY A 252 -15.51 -9.18 -5.81
C GLY A 252 -16.76 -8.82 -4.99
N THR A 253 -16.89 -9.21 -3.72
CA THR A 253 -17.96 -8.71 -2.83
C THR A 253 -17.64 -7.31 -2.32
N GLN A 254 -18.64 -6.59 -1.78
CA GLN A 254 -18.38 -5.25 -1.20
C GLN A 254 -17.65 -5.32 0.14
N ASP A 255 -17.79 -6.43 0.85
CA ASP A 255 -17.24 -6.73 2.15
C ASP A 255 -16.96 -8.24 2.25
N GLY A 256 -15.93 -8.60 3.01
CA GLY A 256 -15.49 -9.98 3.15
C GLY A 256 -16.31 -10.78 4.16
N PRO A 257 -15.77 -11.91 4.65
CA PRO A 257 -16.41 -12.71 5.70
C PRO A 257 -16.64 -11.93 7.00
N ARG A 258 -17.84 -12.09 7.57
CA ARG A 258 -18.20 -11.53 8.88
C ARG A 258 -17.98 -12.54 9.99
N LEU A 259 -17.21 -12.16 10.99
CA LEU A 259 -16.71 -13.04 12.05
C LEU A 259 -17.54 -12.89 13.33
N GLY A 260 -18.66 -13.61 13.42
CA GLY A 260 -19.48 -13.71 14.63
C GLY A 260 -18.94 -14.73 15.63
N ASN A 261 -19.83 -15.55 16.23
CA ASN A 261 -19.42 -16.60 17.16
C ASN A 261 -18.97 -17.86 16.42
N ASP A 262 -17.99 -18.57 16.97
CA ASP A 262 -17.58 -19.91 16.53
C ASP A 262 -17.25 -19.94 15.02
N VAL A 263 -16.43 -18.98 14.58
CA VAL A 263 -16.01 -18.83 13.19
C VAL A 263 -14.54 -19.23 13.05
N THR A 264 -14.26 -20.08 12.06
CA THR A 264 -12.89 -20.46 11.68
C THR A 264 -12.63 -20.13 10.22
N VAL A 265 -11.55 -19.40 9.93
CA VAL A 265 -11.09 -19.11 8.56
C VAL A 265 -9.64 -19.52 8.47
N VAL A 266 -9.34 -20.52 7.64
CA VAL A 266 -7.98 -21.09 7.53
C VAL A 266 -7.54 -21.28 6.10
N ASP A 267 -6.25 -21.05 5.85
CA ASP A 267 -5.60 -21.28 4.55
C ASP A 267 -6.31 -20.58 3.36
N SER A 268 -7.07 -19.53 3.63
CA SER A 268 -7.99 -18.89 2.67
C SER A 268 -7.44 -17.56 2.15
N TYR A 269 -8.00 -17.07 1.05
CA TYR A 269 -7.61 -15.84 0.39
C TYR A 269 -8.81 -14.91 0.24
N VAL A 270 -8.71 -13.69 0.76
CA VAL A 270 -9.73 -12.64 0.58
C VAL A 270 -9.10 -11.45 -0.12
N HIS A 271 -9.61 -11.12 -1.31
CA HIS A 271 -9.01 -10.09 -2.16
C HIS A 271 -9.96 -9.45 -3.17
N ASP A 272 -9.48 -8.41 -3.87
CA ASP A 272 -10.20 -7.74 -4.95
C ASP A 272 -11.66 -7.39 -4.58
N LEU A 273 -11.89 -6.92 -3.34
CA LEU A 273 -13.20 -6.43 -2.89
C LEU A 273 -13.54 -5.11 -3.58
N VAL A 274 -14.84 -4.84 -3.71
CA VAL A 274 -15.35 -3.70 -4.47
C VAL A 274 -15.86 -2.63 -3.53
N ARG A 275 -15.26 -1.43 -3.60
CA ARG A 275 -15.75 -0.29 -2.82
C ARG A 275 -17.22 0.01 -3.16
N SER A 276 -18.00 0.19 -2.10
CA SER A 276 -19.35 0.74 -2.13
C SER A 276 -19.40 2.00 -1.26
N GLU A 277 -20.15 3.03 -1.67
CA GLU A 277 -20.28 4.26 -0.88
C GLU A 277 -21.03 4.04 0.44
N ALA A 278 -21.86 2.99 0.51
CA ALA A 278 -22.71 2.70 1.67
C ALA A 278 -22.02 1.82 2.72
N VAL A 279 -20.86 1.23 2.41
CA VAL A 279 -20.24 0.17 3.21
C VAL A 279 -18.77 0.51 3.50
N HIS A 280 -18.33 0.22 4.72
CA HIS A 280 -16.90 0.14 5.01
C HIS A 280 -16.39 -1.21 4.49
N THR A 281 -15.78 -1.22 3.31
CA THR A 281 -15.23 -2.46 2.72
C THR A 281 -14.06 -3.00 3.53
N ASP A 282 -14.29 -4.11 4.24
CA ASP A 282 -13.31 -4.80 5.07
C ASP A 282 -13.00 -6.19 4.51
N GLY A 283 -11.74 -6.63 4.63
CA GLY A 283 -11.36 -8.00 4.27
C GLY A 283 -12.01 -9.03 5.19
N LEU A 284 -12.05 -8.73 6.48
CA LEU A 284 -12.70 -9.50 7.53
C LEU A 284 -13.25 -8.52 8.55
N GLN A 285 -14.50 -8.69 8.99
CA GLN A 285 -15.09 -7.77 9.96
C GLN A 285 -15.83 -8.49 11.09
N SER A 286 -15.64 -8.01 12.31
CA SER A 286 -16.41 -8.43 13.49
C SER A 286 -16.92 -7.23 14.29
N THR A 287 -18.22 -7.23 14.58
CA THR A 287 -18.85 -6.30 15.53
C THR A 287 -18.75 -6.82 16.96
N SER A 288 -19.04 -8.11 17.13
CA SER A 288 -18.92 -8.86 18.38
C SER A 288 -18.85 -10.34 18.03
N GLY A 289 -18.23 -11.14 18.89
CA GLY A 289 -18.08 -12.57 18.67
C GLY A 289 -17.23 -13.25 19.74
N THR A 290 -17.43 -14.55 19.91
CA THR A 290 -16.58 -15.40 20.73
C THR A 290 -16.05 -16.59 19.94
N ASN A 291 -14.87 -17.10 20.31
CA ASN A 291 -14.25 -18.28 19.69
C ASN A 291 -14.01 -18.10 18.18
N ILE A 292 -13.25 -17.08 17.82
CA ILE A 292 -12.90 -16.79 16.42
C ILE A 292 -11.45 -17.22 16.18
N VAL A 293 -11.21 -17.99 15.12
CA VAL A 293 -9.87 -18.38 14.67
C VAL A 293 -9.67 -18.01 13.22
N VAL A 294 -8.68 -17.16 12.96
CA VAL A 294 -8.25 -16.78 11.61
C VAL A 294 -6.77 -17.15 11.50
N ARG A 295 -6.46 -18.22 10.76
CA ARG A 295 -5.09 -18.75 10.69
C ARG A 295 -4.58 -18.95 9.26
N HIS A 296 -3.35 -18.53 9.01
CA HIS A 296 -2.64 -18.79 7.75
C HIS A 296 -3.42 -18.35 6.51
N ASN A 297 -4.10 -17.21 6.59
CA ASN A 297 -4.81 -16.61 5.47
C ASN A 297 -3.98 -15.53 4.79
N THR A 298 -4.34 -15.20 3.57
CA THR A 298 -3.96 -13.94 2.91
C THR A 298 -5.19 -13.05 2.86
N VAL A 299 -5.08 -11.83 3.36
CA VAL A 299 -6.16 -10.85 3.30
C VAL A 299 -5.59 -9.53 2.77
N ASP A 300 -5.87 -9.25 1.50
CA ASP A 300 -5.57 -7.98 0.85
C ASP A 300 -6.83 -7.55 0.12
N PRO A 301 -7.76 -6.83 0.77
CA PRO A 301 -9.07 -6.56 0.21
C PRO A 301 -8.98 -5.74 -1.08
N ARG A 302 -7.84 -5.11 -1.35
CA ARG A 302 -7.68 -4.20 -2.48
C ARG A 302 -7.63 -4.96 -3.79
N ARG A 303 -7.97 -4.24 -4.84
CA ARG A 303 -7.69 -4.70 -6.19
C ARG A 303 -6.23 -4.54 -6.55
N ALA A 304 -5.62 -5.55 -7.17
CA ALA A 304 -4.25 -5.43 -7.68
C ALA A 304 -4.10 -4.19 -8.59
N GLY A 305 -3.12 -3.33 -8.27
CA GLY A 305 -2.87 -2.07 -8.99
C GLY A 305 -3.78 -0.91 -8.60
N SER A 306 -4.70 -1.09 -7.65
CA SER A 306 -5.52 -0.02 -7.10
C SER A 306 -4.71 0.93 -6.20
N ASP A 307 -5.03 2.22 -6.25
CA ASP A 307 -4.59 3.23 -5.28
C ASP A 307 -5.56 3.38 -4.09
N ASP A 308 -6.68 2.66 -4.14
CA ASP A 308 -7.64 2.58 -3.06
C ASP A 308 -7.20 1.57 -2.00
N PHE A 309 -7.00 2.08 -0.79
CA PHE A 309 -6.63 1.28 0.37
C PHE A 309 -7.80 0.49 0.95
N LEU A 310 -9.05 0.81 0.63
CA LEU A 310 -10.25 0.30 1.29
C LEU A 310 -10.25 0.59 2.81
N ASN A 311 -11.13 -0.03 3.60
CA ASN A 311 -11.26 0.30 5.01
C ASN A 311 -10.23 -0.43 5.88
N ALA A 312 -10.25 -1.76 5.95
CA ALA A 312 -9.24 -2.56 6.64
C ALA A 312 -9.11 -3.97 6.04
N ALA A 313 -7.98 -4.64 6.29
CA ALA A 313 -7.91 -6.10 6.08
C ALA A 313 -8.70 -6.82 7.18
N VAL A 314 -8.60 -6.33 8.42
CA VAL A 314 -9.34 -6.82 9.58
C VAL A 314 -9.91 -5.64 10.36
N GLN A 315 -11.23 -5.61 10.52
CA GLN A 315 -11.94 -4.60 11.30
C GLN A 315 -12.66 -5.22 12.50
N LEU A 316 -12.33 -4.78 13.70
CA LEU A 316 -12.92 -5.27 14.94
C LEU A 316 -13.62 -4.16 15.73
N GLY A 317 -14.79 -4.48 16.31
CA GLY A 317 -15.52 -3.63 17.26
C GLY A 317 -16.37 -2.52 16.62
N THR A 318 -16.78 -2.67 15.37
CA THR A 318 -17.64 -1.70 14.66
C THR A 318 -19.12 -1.96 14.94
N GLU A 319 -19.90 -0.91 15.19
CA GLU A 319 -21.38 -0.92 15.32
C GLU A 319 -21.98 -1.21 16.71
N THR A 320 -23.30 -1.08 16.81
CA THR A 320 -24.11 -1.10 18.04
C THR A 320 -24.22 -2.49 18.66
N GLY A 321 -24.46 -2.58 19.97
CA GLY A 321 -24.56 -3.84 20.71
C GLY A 321 -23.54 -3.95 21.84
N SER A 322 -23.31 -5.17 22.33
CA SER A 322 -22.40 -5.41 23.47
C SER A 322 -20.92 -5.16 23.13
N GLN A 323 -20.57 -5.10 21.84
CA GLN A 323 -19.21 -4.87 21.31
C GLN A 323 -18.15 -5.79 21.93
N ARG A 324 -18.56 -6.96 22.45
CA ARG A 324 -17.69 -7.91 23.14
C ARG A 324 -17.04 -8.85 22.13
N LEU A 325 -15.72 -8.87 22.14
CA LEU A 325 -14.87 -9.83 21.46
C LEU A 325 -14.13 -10.66 22.49
N GLU A 326 -14.31 -11.97 22.46
CA GLU A 326 -13.73 -12.88 23.43
C GLU A 326 -13.09 -14.10 22.77
N ASN A 327 -11.91 -14.51 23.24
CA ASN A 327 -11.22 -15.68 22.70
C ASN A 327 -11.07 -15.64 21.17
N VAL A 328 -10.33 -14.63 20.69
CA VAL A 328 -10.15 -14.35 19.27
C VAL A 328 -8.67 -14.48 18.92
N LEU A 329 -8.35 -15.31 17.94
CA LEU A 329 -6.99 -15.57 17.50
C LEU A 329 -6.82 -15.27 16.00
N PHE A 330 -5.89 -14.37 15.69
CA PHE A 330 -5.37 -14.13 14.36
C PHE A 330 -3.91 -14.60 14.31
N GLU A 331 -3.66 -15.74 13.67
CA GLU A 331 -2.36 -16.41 13.71
C GLU A 331 -1.76 -16.63 12.32
N ASP A 332 -0.49 -16.26 12.16
CA ASP A 332 0.31 -16.57 10.97
C ASP A 332 -0.37 -16.17 9.64
N ASN A 333 -1.14 -15.07 9.62
CA ASN A 333 -1.78 -14.54 8.42
C ASN A 333 -0.89 -13.50 7.73
N PHE A 334 -1.11 -13.26 6.44
CA PHE A 334 -0.61 -12.09 5.74
C PHE A 334 -1.74 -11.07 5.59
N PHE A 335 -1.57 -9.91 6.22
CA PHE A 335 -2.50 -8.78 6.15
C PHE A 335 -1.92 -7.65 5.32
N ASN A 336 -2.74 -7.11 4.45
CA ASN A 336 -2.37 -6.00 3.59
C ASN A 336 -3.60 -5.18 3.23
N GLY A 337 -3.40 -4.00 2.64
CA GLY A 337 -4.53 -3.10 2.44
C GLY A 337 -4.98 -2.42 3.72
N GLY A 338 -6.03 -1.62 3.60
CA GLY A 338 -6.67 -0.90 4.68
C GLY A 338 -6.13 0.50 4.93
N THR A 339 -6.94 1.31 5.59
CA THR A 339 -6.48 2.54 6.24
C THR A 339 -5.43 2.20 7.30
N TYR A 340 -5.72 1.20 8.13
CA TYR A 340 -4.76 0.31 8.76
C TYR A 340 -5.09 -1.12 8.31
N SER A 341 -4.12 -2.01 8.19
CA SER A 341 -4.44 -3.41 7.83
C SER A 341 -5.26 -4.08 8.93
N VAL A 342 -4.90 -3.87 10.20
CA VAL A 342 -5.71 -4.27 11.35
C VAL A 342 -6.22 -3.02 12.06
N ASN A 343 -7.54 -2.91 12.19
CA ASN A 343 -8.20 -1.83 12.93
C ASN A 343 -9.06 -2.42 14.04
N VAL A 344 -8.66 -2.18 15.29
CA VAL A 344 -9.50 -2.45 16.47
C VAL A 344 -9.99 -1.12 17.02
N LYS A 345 -11.30 -0.89 16.92
CA LYS A 345 -11.91 0.37 17.32
C LYS A 345 -11.68 0.64 18.81
N CYS A 346 -11.45 1.91 19.18
CA CYS A 346 -11.25 2.29 20.59
C CYS A 346 -12.41 1.86 21.52
N SER A 347 -13.65 1.84 21.02
CA SER A 347 -14.82 1.42 21.80
C SER A 347 -14.97 -0.10 21.94
N ALA A 348 -14.10 -0.90 21.33
CA ALA A 348 -14.22 -2.35 21.38
C ALA A 348 -13.99 -2.88 22.81
N ASN A 349 -14.89 -3.77 23.26
CA ASN A 349 -14.74 -4.48 24.51
C ASN A 349 -14.05 -5.82 24.22
N VAL A 350 -12.74 -5.90 24.47
CA VAL A 350 -11.92 -7.05 24.08
C VAL A 350 -11.43 -7.85 25.28
N GLN A 351 -11.49 -9.18 25.19
CA GLN A 351 -10.96 -10.11 26.18
C GLN A 351 -10.27 -11.29 25.47
N GLY A 352 -8.94 -11.37 25.57
CA GLY A 352 -8.21 -12.47 24.92
C GLY A 352 -8.26 -12.38 23.39
N VAL A 353 -8.14 -11.18 22.83
CA VAL A 353 -7.92 -10.95 21.40
C VAL A 353 -6.41 -10.92 21.15
N VAL A 354 -5.93 -11.85 20.33
CA VAL A 354 -4.51 -12.08 20.09
C VAL A 354 -4.23 -12.08 18.59
N PHE A 355 -3.25 -11.27 18.20
CA PHE A 355 -2.54 -11.37 16.93
C PHE A 355 -1.17 -12.01 17.22
N ARG A 356 -0.84 -13.07 16.49
CA ARG A 356 0.42 -13.79 16.66
C ARG A 356 1.04 -14.18 15.33
N GLY A 357 2.32 -13.89 15.14
CA GLY A 357 3.08 -14.39 14.01
C GLY A 357 2.66 -13.87 12.64
N ASN A 358 1.77 -12.87 12.58
CA ASN A 358 1.26 -12.38 11.29
C ASN A 358 2.35 -11.60 10.53
N ARG A 359 2.16 -11.49 9.22
CA ARG A 359 2.98 -10.72 8.28
C ARG A 359 2.17 -9.58 7.69
N TYR A 360 2.81 -8.42 7.54
CA TYR A 360 2.14 -7.20 7.07
C TYR A 360 2.79 -6.66 5.82
N GLY A 361 1.99 -6.38 4.81
CA GLY A 361 2.40 -5.60 3.65
C GLY A 361 2.23 -4.10 3.87
N HIS A 362 2.89 -3.28 3.06
CA HIS A 362 2.83 -1.81 3.06
C HIS A 362 1.65 -1.25 2.26
N GLY A 363 0.72 -2.09 1.84
CA GLY A 363 -0.47 -1.68 1.12
C GLY A 363 -1.49 -0.92 1.96
N ASN A 364 -1.12 -0.41 3.15
CA ASN A 364 -1.98 0.34 4.06
C ASN A 364 -1.70 1.85 3.99
N ARG A 365 -2.65 2.67 4.47
CA ARG A 365 -2.52 4.14 4.44
C ARG A 365 -1.67 4.71 5.57
N TYR A 366 -1.88 4.21 6.80
CA TYR A 366 -1.28 4.79 8.01
C TYR A 366 -0.35 3.84 8.76
N GLY A 367 -0.56 2.53 8.64
CA GLY A 367 0.29 1.53 9.27
C GLY A 367 -0.34 0.13 9.29
N ALA A 368 0.42 -0.83 9.79
CA ALA A 368 -0.01 -2.22 9.89
C ALA A 368 -1.20 -2.41 10.84
N ALA A 369 -1.20 -1.77 12.00
CA ALA A 369 -2.23 -1.98 13.02
C ALA A 369 -2.50 -0.73 13.86
N VAL A 370 -3.76 -0.57 14.26
CA VAL A 370 -4.22 0.33 15.34
C VAL A 370 -5.13 -0.45 16.29
N ALA A 371 -4.88 -0.35 17.59
CA ALA A 371 -5.63 -1.14 18.57
C ALA A 371 -5.66 -0.52 19.97
N VAL A 372 -6.58 -1.01 20.80
CA VAL A 372 -6.62 -0.73 22.24
C VAL A 372 -5.58 -1.57 23.00
N PRO A 373 -5.08 -1.12 24.17
CA PRO A 373 -4.02 -1.81 24.92
C PRO A 373 -4.34 -3.26 25.35
N ALA A 374 -5.61 -3.63 25.42
CA ALA A 374 -6.04 -4.97 25.81
C ALA A 374 -5.88 -6.03 24.70
N VAL A 375 -5.56 -5.63 23.46
CA VAL A 375 -5.22 -6.56 22.36
C VAL A 375 -3.74 -6.91 22.44
N THR A 376 -3.44 -8.20 22.32
CA THR A 376 -2.04 -8.69 22.34
C THR A 376 -1.52 -8.88 20.92
N PHE A 377 -0.31 -8.39 20.64
CA PHE A 377 0.43 -8.65 19.41
C PHE A 377 1.76 -9.34 19.78
N THR A 378 2.11 -10.42 19.09
CA THR A 378 3.31 -11.22 19.39
C THR A 378 3.94 -11.74 18.11
N GLU A 379 5.20 -11.41 17.85
CA GLU A 379 5.91 -11.83 16.62
C GLU A 379 5.25 -11.38 15.29
N ASP A 380 4.37 -10.39 15.36
CA ASP A 380 3.79 -9.70 14.20
C ASP A 380 4.86 -8.84 13.52
N ARG A 381 5.11 -9.08 12.22
CA ARG A 381 6.26 -8.51 11.50
C ARG A 381 5.89 -7.97 10.13
N TRP A 382 6.59 -6.93 9.69
CA TRP A 382 6.56 -6.52 8.29
C TRP A 382 7.14 -7.63 7.40
N ALA A 383 6.47 -7.92 6.28
CA ALA A 383 6.80 -9.06 5.44
C ALA A 383 8.15 -8.92 4.72
N ASP A 384 8.52 -7.69 4.36
CA ASP A 384 9.74 -7.36 3.62
C ASP A 384 10.97 -7.27 4.51
N THR A 385 10.85 -6.60 5.65
CA THR A 385 11.98 -6.29 6.55
C THR A 385 12.11 -7.27 7.70
N GLY A 386 11.05 -8.03 8.02
CA GLY A 386 10.99 -8.85 9.22
C GLY A 386 10.95 -8.05 10.53
N ASN A 387 10.89 -6.72 10.47
CA ASN A 387 10.80 -5.87 11.65
C ASN A 387 9.48 -6.07 12.37
N LEU A 388 9.50 -6.02 13.70
CA LEU A 388 8.27 -6.10 14.50
C LEU A 388 7.33 -4.94 14.18
N VAL A 389 6.06 -5.26 13.99
CA VAL A 389 4.98 -4.28 13.91
C VAL A 389 4.77 -3.68 15.29
N ARG A 390 4.59 -2.36 15.32
CA ARG A 390 4.22 -1.60 16.51
C ARG A 390 2.82 -1.02 16.28
N PRO A 391 1.77 -1.62 16.87
CA PRO A 391 0.43 -1.09 16.74
C PRO A 391 0.35 0.35 17.25
N ALA A 392 -0.35 1.21 16.51
CA ALA A 392 -0.72 2.53 17.00
C ALA A 392 -1.80 2.41 18.09
N ALA A 393 -1.82 3.37 19.02
CA ALA A 393 -2.88 3.46 20.01
C ALA A 393 -4.17 3.96 19.32
N ALA A 394 -5.26 3.19 19.42
CA ALA A 394 -6.59 3.64 18.98
C ALA A 394 -7.14 4.74 19.90
N CYS A 395 -6.70 4.69 21.15
CA CYS A 395 -6.81 5.62 22.25
C CYS A 395 -5.76 5.19 23.31
#